data_AF-A0A947UFB3-F1
#
_entry.id   AF-A0A947UFB3-F1
#
_cell.length_a   1.000
_cell.length_b   1.000
_cell.length_c   1.000
_cell.angle_alpha   90.00
_cell.angle_beta   90.00
_cell.angle_gamma   90.00
#
_symmetry.space_group_name_H-M   'P 1'
#
loop_
_entity.id
_entity.type
_entity.pdbx_description
1 polymer ?
#
loop_
_entity_poly.entity_id
_entity_poly.type
_entity_poly.pdbx_seq_one_letter_code
_entity_poly.pdbx_strand_id
1 'polypeptide(L)'
;MPKRTVETPLTGKTKDGHILSEKEELFCNLYVQTFNKLEAIIEAYKIDKSKTGWYQTVRNMAHENLTKPYINTRIRELLDKHHLNDEEVDLESAHVIRQNAEYNAKNSAIREYNLIKGRHADKAIELKFKGKSDDELENRIAELFGRIIGDTGGVGEEEKG
;
A
#
# COMPACT_ATOMS: atom_id res chain seq x y z
N MET A 1 32.47 4.33 -19.77
CA MET A 1 31.49 3.81 -18.79
C MET A 1 31.92 4.25 -17.41
N PRO A 2 31.14 5.06 -16.67
CA PRO A 2 31.54 5.43 -15.33
C PRO A 2 31.48 4.18 -14.43
N LYS A 3 32.61 3.86 -13.81
CA LYS A 3 32.74 2.76 -12.85
C LYS A 3 31.86 3.11 -11.64
N ARG A 4 30.91 2.23 -11.27
CA ARG A 4 30.17 2.36 -10.02
C ARG A 4 31.17 2.20 -8.88
N THR A 5 31.50 3.30 -8.21
CA THR A 5 32.27 3.32 -6.97
C THR A 5 31.42 2.64 -5.90
N VAL A 6 31.84 1.46 -5.46
CA VAL A 6 31.28 0.78 -4.30
C VAL A 6 32.10 1.23 -3.11
N GLU A 7 31.74 2.37 -2.54
CA GLU A 7 32.30 2.85 -1.28
C GLU A 7 31.21 2.83 -0.22
N THR A 8 31.30 1.87 0.70
CA THR A 8 31.04 1.92 2.17
C THR A 8 30.77 0.49 2.66
N PRO A 9 31.34 0.03 3.80
CA PRO A 9 30.93 -1.23 4.41
C PRO A 9 29.48 -1.08 4.90
N LEU A 10 28.57 -1.75 4.21
CA LEU A 10 27.14 -1.75 4.45
C LEU A 10 26.82 -2.62 5.69
N THR A 11 27.26 -2.23 6.88
CA THR A 11 26.72 -2.80 8.13
C THR A 11 25.41 -2.10 8.46
N GLY A 12 24.38 -2.44 7.67
CA GLY A 12 23.01 -2.01 7.93
C GLY A 12 22.53 -2.62 9.24
N LYS A 13 22.57 -1.84 10.32
CA LYS A 13 21.87 -2.21 11.56
C LYS A 13 20.40 -1.87 11.39
N THR A 14 19.50 -2.81 11.64
CA THR A 14 18.06 -2.52 11.65
C THR A 14 17.70 -1.63 12.83
N LYS A 15 16.53 -0.97 12.78
CA LYS A 15 15.93 -0.24 13.90
C LYS A 15 15.79 -1.10 15.16
N ASP A 16 15.54 -2.40 15.00
CA ASP A 16 15.47 -3.39 16.09
C ASP A 16 16.86 -3.78 16.65
N GLY A 17 17.93 -3.24 16.07
CA GLY A 17 19.29 -3.41 16.53
C GLY A 17 20.02 -4.64 15.96
N HIS A 18 19.43 -5.36 15.01
CA HIS A 18 20.05 -6.51 14.36
C HIS A 18 21.12 -6.06 13.35
N ILE A 19 22.26 -6.76 13.32
CA ILE A 19 23.36 -6.44 12.39
C ILE A 19 23.23 -7.36 11.18
N LEU A 20 22.99 -6.81 9.99
CA LEU A 20 22.95 -7.59 8.76
C LEU A 20 24.37 -7.87 8.26
N SER A 21 24.54 -9.04 7.62
CA SER A 21 25.73 -9.27 6.80
C SER A 21 25.71 -8.41 5.53
N GLU A 22 26.88 -8.16 4.94
CA GLU A 22 26.99 -7.38 3.70
C GLU A 22 26.11 -7.94 2.57
N LYS A 23 26.00 -9.27 2.48
CA LYS A 23 25.17 -9.95 1.48
C LYS A 23 23.68 -9.75 1.74
N GLU A 24 23.26 -9.78 2.99
CA GLU A 24 21.88 -9.57 3.38
C GLU A 24 21.46 -8.11 3.16
N GLU A 25 22.32 -7.15 3.52
CA GLU A 25 22.08 -5.74 3.26
C GLU A 25 22.01 -5.47 1.74
N LEU A 26 22.94 -6.02 0.96
CA LEU A 26 22.91 -5.92 -0.50
C LEU A 26 21.65 -6.57 -1.10
N PHE A 27 21.23 -7.73 -0.58
CA PHE A 27 19.97 -8.37 -0.96
C PHE A 27 18.77 -7.44 -0.71
N CYS A 28 18.68 -6.83 0.47
CA CYS A 28 17.57 -5.91 0.81
C CYS A 28 17.51 -4.72 -0.16
N ASN A 29 18.66 -4.09 -0.46
CA ASN A 29 18.74 -2.96 -1.38
C ASN A 29 18.32 -3.35 -2.82
N LEU A 30 18.84 -4.47 -3.33
CA LEU A 30 18.50 -4.96 -4.67
C LEU A 30 17.03 -5.38 -4.78
N TYR A 31 16.50 -6.00 -3.73
CA TYR A 31 15.11 -6.43 -3.71
C TYR A 31 14.15 -5.25 -3.76
N VAL A 32 14.40 -4.17 -3.01
CA VAL A 32 13.53 -2.97 -3.05
C VAL A 32 13.58 -2.25 -4.40
N GLN A 33 14.71 -2.31 -5.12
CA GLN A 33 14.84 -1.69 -6.45
C GLN A 33 14.15 -2.50 -7.56
N THR A 34 14.16 -3.83 -7.45
CA THR A 34 13.72 -4.72 -8.55
C THR A 34 12.41 -5.44 -8.26
N PHE A 35 12.03 -5.57 -6.98
CA PHE A 35 11.00 -6.46 -6.46
C PHE A 35 11.13 -7.92 -6.93
N ASN A 36 12.31 -8.31 -7.44
CA ASN A 36 12.59 -9.65 -7.91
C ASN A 36 13.55 -10.38 -6.96
N LYS A 37 12.97 -11.24 -6.12
CA LYS A 37 13.70 -11.98 -5.08
C LYS A 37 14.79 -12.91 -5.63
N LEU A 38 14.62 -13.49 -6.82
CA LEU A 38 15.60 -14.41 -7.39
C LEU A 38 16.81 -13.65 -7.93
N GLU A 39 16.57 -12.55 -8.65
CA GLU A 39 17.65 -11.69 -9.15
C GLU A 39 18.44 -11.06 -8.00
N ALA A 40 17.75 -10.56 -6.97
CA ALA A 40 18.39 -10.01 -5.78
C ALA A 40 19.30 -11.03 -5.09
N ILE A 41 18.87 -12.29 -4.93
CA ILE A 41 19.72 -13.36 -4.35
C ILE A 41 20.91 -13.67 -5.25
N ILE A 42 20.69 -13.84 -6.56
CA ILE A 42 21.75 -14.18 -7.52
C ILE A 42 22.85 -13.13 -7.49
N GLU A 43 22.47 -11.86 -7.47
CA GLU A 43 23.42 -10.75 -7.49
C GLU A 43 24.07 -10.49 -6.11
N ALA A 44 23.33 -10.60 -5.02
CA ALA A 44 23.86 -10.39 -3.67
C ALA A 44 24.81 -11.53 -3.22
N TYR A 45 24.47 -12.77 -3.54
CA TYR A 45 25.24 -13.95 -3.14
C TYR A 45 26.17 -14.47 -4.23
N LYS A 46 26.21 -13.81 -5.40
CA LYS A 46 27.05 -14.16 -6.55
C LYS A 46 26.88 -15.62 -6.96
N ILE A 47 25.62 -16.03 -7.15
CA ILE A 47 25.28 -17.42 -7.48
C ILE A 47 25.72 -17.77 -8.90
N ASP A 48 26.44 -18.89 -9.02
CA ASP A 48 26.86 -19.47 -10.29
C ASP A 48 25.73 -20.26 -10.94
N LYS A 49 25.20 -19.74 -12.05
CA LYS A 49 24.10 -20.34 -12.82
C LYS A 49 24.52 -21.56 -13.65
N SER A 50 25.81 -21.85 -13.76
CA SER A 50 26.30 -23.03 -14.50
C SER A 50 26.16 -24.33 -13.71
N LYS A 51 25.97 -24.26 -12.39
CA LYS A 51 25.90 -25.43 -11.51
C LYS A 51 24.51 -26.08 -11.54
N THR A 52 24.47 -27.40 -11.63
CA THR A 52 23.21 -28.15 -11.50
C THR A 52 22.52 -27.84 -10.17
N GLY A 53 21.21 -27.56 -10.22
CA GLY A 53 20.42 -27.23 -9.02
C GLY A 53 20.49 -25.77 -8.58
N TRP A 54 21.23 -24.90 -9.27
CA TRP A 54 21.35 -23.47 -8.91
C TRP A 54 20.00 -22.81 -8.65
N TYR A 55 19.01 -23.08 -9.50
CA TYR A 55 17.70 -22.45 -9.42
C TYR A 55 16.96 -22.83 -8.12
N GLN A 56 17.00 -24.11 -7.74
CA GLN A 56 16.38 -24.57 -6.49
C GLN A 56 17.06 -23.95 -5.27
N THR A 57 18.40 -23.84 -5.30
CA THR A 57 19.18 -23.17 -4.26
C THR A 57 18.77 -21.70 -4.14
N VAL A 58 18.72 -20.94 -5.24
CA VAL A 58 18.29 -19.54 -5.24
C VAL A 58 16.88 -19.39 -4.68
N ARG A 59 15.95 -20.26 -5.09
CA ARG A 59 14.57 -20.22 -4.61
C ARG A 59 14.49 -20.45 -3.10
N ASN A 60 15.21 -21.44 -2.58
CA ASN A 60 15.24 -21.74 -1.16
C ASN A 60 15.85 -20.58 -0.36
N MET A 61 16.97 -20.04 -0.83
CA MET A 61 17.61 -18.87 -0.22
C MET A 61 16.71 -17.63 -0.23
N ALA A 62 16.00 -17.37 -1.32
CA ALA A 62 15.06 -16.26 -1.41
C ALA A 62 13.92 -16.41 -0.40
N HIS A 63 13.39 -17.63 -0.26
CA HIS A 63 12.36 -17.91 0.74
C HIS A 63 12.89 -17.72 2.16
N GLU A 64 14.03 -18.32 2.48
CA GLU A 64 14.68 -18.20 3.81
C GLU A 64 15.00 -16.74 4.17
N ASN A 65 15.54 -15.96 3.22
CA ASN A 65 15.81 -14.54 3.47
C ASN A 65 14.53 -13.76 3.76
N LEU A 66 13.45 -14.00 3.02
CA LEU A 66 12.19 -13.29 3.21
C LEU A 66 11.38 -13.80 4.41
N THR A 67 11.72 -14.94 5.02
CA THR A 67 11.08 -15.38 6.27
C THR A 67 11.77 -14.82 7.52
N LYS A 68 13.03 -14.36 7.42
CA LYS A 68 13.76 -13.74 8.53
C LYS A 68 13.12 -12.40 8.94
N PRO A 69 12.72 -12.22 10.20
CA PRO A 69 12.07 -10.98 10.65
C PRO A 69 12.93 -9.72 10.44
N TYR A 70 14.23 -9.78 10.72
CA TYR A 70 15.13 -8.64 10.57
C TYR A 70 15.36 -8.21 9.12
N ILE A 71 15.33 -9.16 8.17
CA ILE A 71 15.37 -8.84 6.73
C ILE A 71 14.11 -8.07 6.34
N ASN A 72 12.94 -8.53 6.81
CA ASN A 72 11.68 -7.83 6.57
C ASN A 72 11.65 -6.44 7.21
N THR A 73 12.18 -6.27 8.43
CA THR A 73 12.36 -4.94 9.04
C THR A 73 13.21 -4.05 8.14
N ARG A 74 14.35 -4.55 7.66
CA ARG A 74 15.24 -3.76 6.80
C ARG A 74 14.59 -3.38 5.47
N ILE A 75 13.87 -4.30 4.83
CA ILE A 75 13.14 -4.03 3.59
C ILE A 75 12.11 -2.92 3.81
N ARG A 76 11.36 -2.95 4.92
CA ARG A 76 10.41 -1.87 5.27
C ARG A 76 11.10 -0.53 5.43
N GLU A 77 12.21 -0.48 6.16
CA GLU A 77 12.99 0.76 6.32
C GLU A 77 13.46 1.34 4.99
N LEU A 78 13.89 0.48 4.07
CA LEU A 78 14.30 0.90 2.73
C LEU A 78 13.10 1.38 1.91
N LEU A 79 11.95 0.71 1.99
CA LEU A 79 10.71 1.15 1.32
C LEU A 79 10.22 2.50 1.85
N ASP A 80 10.23 2.70 3.17
CA ASP A 80 9.90 3.98 3.81
C ASP A 80 10.82 5.10 3.30
N LYS A 81 12.13 4.80 3.13
CA LYS A 81 13.12 5.74 2.61
C LYS A 81 12.96 6.01 1.11
N HIS A 82 12.40 5.06 0.35
CA HIS A 82 12.17 5.16 -1.10
C HIS A 82 10.81 5.75 -1.47
N HIS A 83 10.18 6.48 -0.55
CA HIS A 83 8.98 7.27 -0.78
C HIS A 83 7.66 6.48 -0.96
N LEU A 84 7.63 5.25 -0.41
CA LEU A 84 6.43 4.42 -0.32
C LEU A 84 5.86 4.46 1.10
N ASN A 85 5.75 5.67 1.68
CA ASN A 85 5.10 5.90 2.96
C ASN A 85 3.69 6.48 2.78
N ASP A 86 2.85 6.36 3.80
CA ASP A 86 1.45 6.77 3.76
C ASP A 86 1.28 8.26 3.37
N GLU A 87 2.22 9.13 3.76
CA GLU A 87 2.14 10.57 3.48
C GLU A 87 2.31 10.88 1.98
N GLU A 88 3.20 10.19 1.29
CA GLU A 88 3.43 10.38 -0.15
C GLU A 88 2.38 9.67 -1.00
N VAL A 89 1.90 8.50 -0.57
CA VAL A 89 0.75 7.84 -1.20
C VAL A 89 -0.50 8.72 -1.09
N ASP A 90 -0.73 9.36 0.07
CA ASP A 90 -1.81 10.34 0.26
C ASP A 90 -1.62 11.57 -0.64
N LEU A 91 -0.38 12.06 -0.81
CA LEU A 91 -0.07 13.21 -1.66
C LEU A 91 -0.33 12.92 -3.14
N GLU A 92 0.17 11.80 -3.66
CA GLU A 92 -0.05 11.37 -5.05
C GLU A 92 -1.54 11.06 -5.30
N SER A 93 -2.23 10.43 -4.35
CA SER A 93 -3.67 10.23 -4.42
C SER A 93 -4.42 11.57 -4.47
N ALA A 94 -4.05 12.54 -3.63
CA ALA A 94 -4.62 13.88 -3.66
C ALA A 94 -4.34 14.60 -4.99
N HIS A 95 -3.15 14.40 -5.58
CA HIS A 95 -2.79 14.93 -6.89
C HIS A 95 -3.71 14.37 -7.98
N VAL A 96 -3.86 13.05 -8.07
CA VAL A 96 -4.75 12.37 -9.03
C VAL A 96 -6.20 12.85 -8.88
N ILE A 97 -6.70 12.98 -7.64
CA ILE A 97 -8.06 13.48 -7.37
C ILE A 97 -8.27 14.89 -7.93
N ARG A 98 -7.25 15.77 -7.83
CA ARG A 98 -7.33 17.18 -8.26
C ARG A 98 -7.14 17.37 -9.76
N GLN A 99 -6.39 16.51 -10.46
CA GLN A 99 -6.14 16.63 -11.91
C GLN A 99 -7.42 16.61 -12.73
N ASN A 100 -7.58 17.39 -13.81
CA ASN A 100 -8.81 17.42 -14.61
C ASN A 100 -8.68 16.60 -15.90
N ALA A 101 -8.41 15.29 -15.81
CA ALA A 101 -8.07 14.49 -17.01
C ALA A 101 -8.67 13.06 -17.07
N GLU A 102 -8.83 12.33 -15.95
CA GLU A 102 -9.19 10.90 -15.98
C GLU A 102 -10.15 10.53 -14.82
N TYR A 103 -11.43 10.33 -15.14
CA TYR A 103 -12.47 10.07 -14.12
C TYR A 103 -12.35 8.69 -13.45
N ASN A 104 -11.84 7.69 -14.17
CA ASN A 104 -11.70 6.33 -13.63
C ASN A 104 -10.59 6.27 -12.57
N ALA A 105 -9.42 6.84 -12.87
CA ALA A 105 -8.33 6.96 -11.90
C ALA A 105 -8.75 7.74 -10.64
N LYS A 106 -9.53 8.82 -10.81
CA LYS A 106 -10.12 9.57 -9.68
C LYS A 106 -11.04 8.73 -8.81
N ASN A 107 -11.98 8.02 -9.42
CA ASN A 107 -12.95 7.23 -8.67
C ASN A 107 -12.26 6.16 -7.82
N SER A 108 -11.21 5.52 -8.35
CA SER A 108 -10.38 4.58 -7.59
C SER A 108 -9.64 5.26 -6.43
N ALA A 109 -8.98 6.40 -6.67
CA ALA A 109 -8.27 7.13 -5.62
C ALA A 109 -9.21 7.65 -4.51
N ILE A 110 -10.40 8.16 -4.87
CA ILE A 110 -11.42 8.60 -3.91
C ILE A 110 -11.93 7.42 -3.09
N ARG A 111 -12.13 6.25 -3.71
CA ARG A 111 -12.55 5.02 -3.02
C ARG A 111 -11.51 4.57 -2.01
N GLU A 112 -10.25 4.50 -2.40
CA GLU A 112 -9.14 4.12 -1.52
C GLU A 112 -8.97 5.12 -0.36
N TYR A 113 -9.01 6.42 -0.64
CA TYR A 113 -8.97 7.46 0.39
C TYR A 113 -10.13 7.32 1.39
N ASN A 114 -11.35 7.07 0.90
CA ASN A 114 -12.52 6.86 1.77
C ASN A 114 -12.43 5.55 2.57
N LEU A 115 -11.79 4.51 2.04
CA LEU A 115 -11.50 3.27 2.78
C LEU A 115 -10.54 3.54 3.94
N ILE A 116 -9.43 4.24 3.68
CA ILE A 116 -8.42 4.60 4.69
C ILE A 116 -9.04 5.47 5.80
N LYS A 117 -9.87 6.45 5.42
CA LYS A 117 -10.57 7.31 6.39
C LYS A 117 -11.75 6.62 7.08
N GLY A 118 -11.98 5.32 6.82
CA GLY A 118 -13.06 4.55 7.44
C GLY A 118 -14.46 5.06 7.08
N ARG A 119 -14.60 5.77 5.95
CA ARG A 119 -15.88 6.33 5.47
C ARG A 119 -16.72 5.31 4.71
N HIS A 120 -16.14 4.17 4.32
CA HIS A 120 -16.91 3.04 3.81
C HIS A 120 -17.73 2.40 4.92
N ALA A 121 -19.05 2.37 4.71
CA ALA A 121 -20.05 1.94 5.67
C ALA A 121 -20.16 0.41 5.85
N ASP A 122 -19.27 -0.37 5.24
CA ASP A 122 -19.47 -1.81 5.06
C ASP A 122 -19.41 -2.60 6.38
N LYS A 123 -18.68 -2.14 7.41
CA LYS A 123 -18.68 -2.78 8.75
C LYS A 123 -19.66 -2.18 9.75
N ALA A 124 -20.10 -0.93 9.55
CA ALA A 124 -20.96 -0.24 10.52
C ALA A 124 -22.46 -0.49 10.27
N ILE A 125 -22.83 -0.89 9.06
CA ILE A 125 -24.21 -1.21 8.70
C ILE A 125 -24.61 -2.56 9.30
N GLU A 126 -23.85 -3.63 9.09
CA GLU A 126 -24.22 -4.98 9.58
C GLU A 126 -24.47 -5.04 11.10
N LEU A 127 -23.68 -4.32 11.90
CA LEU A 127 -23.82 -4.29 13.37
C LEU A 127 -25.03 -3.48 13.88
N LYS A 128 -25.60 -2.56 13.08
CA LYS A 128 -26.73 -1.71 13.48
C LYS A 128 -28.10 -2.23 13.06
N PHE A 129 -28.13 -3.26 12.24
CA PHE A 129 -29.36 -3.81 11.63
C PHE A 129 -29.61 -5.29 11.98
N LYS A 130 -28.67 -5.95 12.67
CA LYS A 130 -28.86 -7.32 13.16
C LYS A 130 -29.98 -7.37 14.21
N GLY A 131 -31.05 -8.10 13.91
CA GLY A 131 -32.20 -8.29 14.80
C GLY A 131 -33.37 -7.32 14.61
N LYS A 132 -33.32 -6.47 13.57
CA LYS A 132 -34.45 -5.61 13.19
C LYS A 132 -35.35 -6.30 12.17
N SER A 133 -36.66 -6.04 12.22
CA SER A 133 -37.60 -6.53 11.22
C SER A 133 -37.48 -5.74 9.92
N ASP A 134 -37.97 -6.32 8.82
CA ASP A 134 -37.95 -5.69 7.50
C ASP A 134 -38.67 -4.33 7.50
N ASP A 135 -39.79 -4.21 8.23
CA ASP A 135 -40.53 -2.95 8.39
C ASP A 135 -39.70 -1.85 9.10
N GLU A 136 -38.86 -2.22 10.07
CA GLU A 136 -37.97 -1.26 10.75
C GLU A 136 -36.84 -0.80 9.83
N LEU A 137 -36.38 -1.66 8.92
CA LEU A 137 -35.37 -1.31 7.94
C LEU A 137 -35.94 -0.36 6.89
N GLU A 138 -37.13 -0.65 6.36
CA GLU A 138 -37.80 0.18 5.36
C GLU A 138 -38.08 1.61 5.87
N ASN A 139 -38.59 1.74 7.09
CA ASN A 139 -38.84 3.05 7.71
C ASN A 139 -37.56 3.86 7.93
N ARG A 140 -36.47 3.20 8.35
CA ARG A 140 -35.16 3.85 8.57
C ARG A 140 -34.52 4.30 7.26
N ILE A 141 -34.69 3.49 6.21
CA ILE A 141 -34.24 3.79 4.86
C ILE A 141 -35.00 5.02 4.33
N ALA A 142 -36.32 5.06 4.49
CA ALA A 142 -37.14 6.21 4.09
C ALA A 142 -36.75 7.50 4.84
N GLU A 143 -36.46 7.42 6.14
CA GLU A 143 -36.01 8.57 6.94
C GLU A 143 -34.62 9.10 6.49
N LEU A 144 -33.69 8.19 6.19
CA LEU A 144 -32.37 8.54 5.67
C LEU A 144 -32.45 9.19 4.28
N PHE A 145 -33.26 8.62 3.37
CA PHE A 145 -33.47 9.19 2.05
C PHE A 145 -34.23 10.52 2.09
N GLY A 146 -35.21 10.68 3.00
CA GLY A 146 -35.90 11.95 3.22
C GLY A 146 -34.97 13.07 3.69
N ARG A 147 -33.98 12.77 4.53
CA ARG A 147 -32.93 13.72 4.92
C ARG A 147 -31.99 14.10 3.78
N ILE A 148 -31.65 13.15 2.91
CA ILE A 148 -30.76 13.39 1.77
C ILE A 148 -31.44 14.24 0.69
N ILE A 149 -32.75 14.04 0.47
CA ILE A 149 -33.53 14.79 -0.53
C ILE A 149 -34.01 16.14 0.02
N GLY A 150 -34.28 16.25 1.34
CA GLY A 150 -34.75 17.47 1.98
C GLY A 150 -33.71 18.60 2.10
N ASP A 151 -32.41 18.29 1.97
CA ASP A 151 -31.32 19.27 2.08
C ASP A 151 -30.95 19.92 0.73
N THR A 152 -31.62 19.54 -0.36
CA THR A 152 -31.43 20.13 -1.71
C THR A 152 -32.66 20.87 -2.21
N GLY A 153 -33.21 21.81 -1.43
CA GLY A 153 -34.45 22.49 -1.85
C GLY A 153 -34.86 23.75 -1.10
N GLY A 154 -33.91 24.62 -0.74
CA GLY A 154 -34.18 25.97 -0.28
C GLY A 154 -33.69 27.02 -1.28
N VAL A 155 -34.29 27.13 -2.47
CA VAL A 155 -34.24 28.34 -3.33
C VAL A 155 -35.52 28.37 -4.18
N GLY A 156 -36.34 29.42 -4.03
CA GLY A 156 -37.35 29.79 -5.01
C GLY A 156 -38.76 30.07 -4.47
N GLU A 157 -38.90 30.96 -3.49
CA GLU A 157 -40.09 31.83 -3.48
C GLU A 157 -39.96 32.79 -4.67
N GLU A 158 -40.79 32.63 -5.69
CA GLU A 158 -41.18 33.76 -6.55
C GLU A 158 -42.71 33.86 -6.53
N GLU A 159 -43.14 34.77 -5.67
CA GLU A 159 -44.41 35.45 -5.71
C GLU A 159 -44.49 36.34 -6.98
N LYS A 160 -45.70 36.36 -7.57
CA LYS A 160 -46.32 37.43 -8.39
C LYS A 160 -46.15 37.39 -9.92
N GLY A 161 -47.28 37.06 -10.54
CA GLY A 161 -47.69 37.42 -11.90
C GLY A 161 -49.17 37.11 -12.06
#